data_AF-A0A4Q1EZY2-F1
#
_entry.id   AF-A0A4Q1EZY2-F1
#
_cell.length_a   1.000
_cell.length_b   1.000
_cell.length_c   1.000
_cell.angle_alpha   90.00
_cell.angle_beta   90.00
_cell.angle_gamma   90.00
#
_symmetry.space_group_name_H-M   'P 1'
#
loop_
_entity.id
_entity.type
_entity.pdbx_description
1 polymer ?
#
loop_
_entity_poly.entity_id
_entity_poly.type
_entity_poly.pdbx_seq_one_letter_code
_entity_poly.pdbx_strand_id
1 'polypeptide(L)'
;MEPNQCTKLLEGGIYTTLNIVKTGNFLYDLKKYYESEKFKEDLKVKKISFGFEAIDPTSMVKNVLNFGASDDEINNFQEKIKSLETIMVSQSFFDSFSLHMPNKDIIEGYVKCLEVQNNKKGLSTVIQEGDEGITIYIFYNKISSTDPSPIVEDYIITNGTEISKSFNKGGILDDDNSITFKRNDPSKDIFFFLDTDKGPVNCLLNGLPSGFNKDFPVGTVLCSYLSWEEFQEVTKNNLTNPDKNWNSKYSKWAPCDGRKVDTTCGLARATQNLTNVPDLRGVFLRGNNIFDLNEAGNGIPGVSPSQKDPSDNRLRGSIQQDDFKEHNHQIVKQTFGGILMTPLAVSGNTSGADGDLDGSQIVSGYDKAAVPLIIASTGGTETRPKNMAINYYIRIN
;
A
#
# COMPACT_ATOMS: atom_id res chain seq x y z
N MET A 1 -34.62 -1.52 -29.70
CA MET A 1 -33.36 -0.87 -29.31
C MET A 1 -32.25 -1.77 -29.79
N GLU A 2 -31.37 -1.29 -30.66
CA GLU A 2 -30.17 -2.06 -31.00
C GLU A 2 -29.38 -2.35 -29.72
N PRO A 3 -28.74 -3.53 -29.60
CA PRO A 3 -27.89 -3.84 -28.47
C PRO A 3 -26.82 -2.74 -28.33
N ASN A 4 -26.73 -2.13 -27.15
CA ASN A 4 -25.67 -1.18 -26.85
C ASN A 4 -24.33 -1.91 -26.97
N GLN A 5 -23.42 -1.47 -27.84
CA GLN A 5 -22.12 -2.14 -28.05
C GLN A 5 -21.34 -2.36 -26.74
N CYS A 6 -21.62 -1.57 -25.69
CA CYS A 6 -21.04 -1.74 -24.37
C CYS A 6 -21.50 -3.01 -23.63
N THR A 7 -22.69 -3.58 -23.92
CA THR A 7 -23.16 -4.79 -23.23
C THR A 7 -22.24 -5.99 -23.46
N LYS A 8 -21.38 -5.94 -24.49
CA LYS A 8 -20.37 -6.96 -24.76
C LYS A 8 -19.28 -7.04 -23.70
N LEU A 9 -18.98 -5.93 -23.03
CA LEU A 9 -18.09 -5.93 -21.85
C LEU A 9 -18.65 -6.81 -20.72
N LEU A 10 -19.95 -7.08 -20.74
CA LEU A 10 -20.65 -7.89 -19.74
C LEU A 10 -20.85 -9.36 -20.18
N GLU A 11 -20.53 -9.72 -21.43
CA GLU A 11 -20.78 -11.07 -21.97
C GLU A 11 -19.96 -12.16 -21.28
N GLY A 12 -18.80 -11.81 -20.71
CA GLY A 12 -18.00 -12.69 -19.85
C GLY A 12 -18.59 -12.95 -18.46
N GLY A 13 -19.75 -12.34 -18.15
CA GLY A 13 -20.34 -12.33 -16.82
C GLY A 13 -19.73 -11.22 -15.97
N ILE A 14 -20.57 -10.48 -15.27
CA ILE A 14 -20.11 -9.36 -14.42
C ILE A 14 -19.48 -9.85 -13.12
N TYR A 15 -19.35 -11.15 -12.88
CA TYR A 15 -19.05 -11.73 -11.57
C TYR A 15 -17.83 -12.64 -11.64
N THR A 16 -16.96 -12.57 -10.63
CA THR A 16 -15.85 -13.52 -10.53
C THR A 16 -16.36 -14.90 -10.13
N THR A 17 -16.14 -15.92 -10.96
CA THR A 17 -16.51 -17.31 -10.69
C THR A 17 -15.30 -18.11 -10.19
N LEU A 18 -15.52 -18.94 -9.16
CA LEU A 18 -14.53 -19.92 -8.72
C LEU A 18 -14.55 -21.11 -9.68
N ASN A 19 -13.38 -21.53 -10.15
CA ASN A 19 -13.25 -22.71 -11.02
C ASN A 19 -13.32 -24.00 -10.20
N ILE A 20 -14.48 -24.28 -9.61
CA ILE A 20 -14.76 -25.53 -8.89
C ILE A 20 -15.19 -26.60 -9.91
N VAL A 21 -14.40 -27.65 -10.05
CA VAL A 21 -14.73 -28.78 -10.92
C VAL A 21 -15.78 -29.64 -10.24
N LYS A 22 -16.93 -29.86 -10.90
CA LYS A 22 -18.00 -30.70 -10.38
C LYS A 22 -17.64 -32.18 -10.50
N THR A 23 -17.31 -32.80 -9.38
CA THR A 23 -16.94 -34.24 -9.30
C THR A 23 -17.77 -35.00 -8.27
N GLY A 24 -18.51 -34.30 -7.42
CA GLY A 24 -19.38 -34.89 -6.40
C GLY A 24 -20.48 -33.93 -5.95
N ASN A 25 -20.63 -33.78 -4.62
CA ASN A 25 -21.52 -32.79 -4.04
C ASN A 25 -20.76 -31.48 -3.78
N PHE A 26 -21.48 -30.38 -3.55
CA PHE A 26 -20.89 -29.05 -3.38
C PHE A 26 -19.78 -29.01 -2.32
N LEU A 27 -19.98 -29.64 -1.15
CA LEU A 27 -18.99 -29.64 -0.07
C LEU A 27 -17.75 -30.46 -0.42
N TYR A 28 -17.93 -31.58 -1.13
CA TYR A 28 -16.85 -32.40 -1.66
C TYR A 28 -16.03 -31.62 -2.70
N ASP A 29 -16.69 -30.96 -3.64
CA ASP A 29 -16.02 -30.20 -4.70
C ASP A 29 -15.35 -28.93 -4.14
N LEU A 30 -15.96 -28.27 -3.16
CA LEU A 30 -15.38 -27.14 -2.45
C LEU A 30 -14.12 -27.56 -1.65
N LYS A 31 -14.16 -28.72 -0.98
CA LYS A 31 -13.00 -29.31 -0.32
C LYS A 31 -11.88 -29.59 -1.33
N LYS A 32 -12.21 -30.22 -2.47
CA LYS A 32 -11.25 -30.50 -3.54
C LYS A 32 -10.63 -29.23 -4.11
N TYR A 33 -11.43 -28.18 -4.25
CA TYR A 33 -10.94 -26.87 -4.62
C TYR A 33 -9.95 -26.32 -3.57
N TYR A 34 -10.30 -26.32 -2.28
CA TYR A 34 -9.37 -25.90 -1.21
C TYR A 34 -8.05 -26.69 -1.20
N GLU A 35 -8.09 -27.98 -1.52
CA GLU A 35 -6.90 -28.85 -1.58
C GLU A 35 -5.97 -28.55 -2.79
N SER A 36 -6.46 -27.83 -3.80
CA SER A 36 -5.79 -27.67 -5.09
C SER A 36 -4.75 -26.55 -5.14
N GLU A 37 -3.78 -26.66 -6.04
CA GLU A 37 -2.89 -25.54 -6.38
C GLU A 37 -3.66 -24.37 -7.02
N LYS A 38 -4.77 -24.67 -7.71
CA LYS A 38 -5.63 -23.65 -8.33
C LYS A 38 -6.20 -22.68 -7.30
N PHE A 39 -6.62 -23.18 -6.13
CA PHE A 39 -7.08 -22.34 -5.01
C PHE A 39 -5.98 -21.43 -4.48
N LYS A 40 -4.76 -21.95 -4.37
CA LYS A 40 -3.59 -21.19 -3.96
C LYS A 40 -3.26 -20.10 -4.98
N GLU A 41 -3.32 -20.41 -6.27
CA GLU A 41 -3.16 -19.42 -7.35
C GLU A 41 -4.25 -18.35 -7.28
N ASP A 42 -5.53 -18.73 -7.17
CA ASP A 42 -6.66 -17.81 -7.16
C ASP A 42 -6.63 -16.85 -5.96
N LEU A 43 -6.15 -17.33 -4.80
CA LEU A 43 -5.86 -16.49 -3.63
C LEU A 43 -4.67 -15.55 -3.86
N LYS A 44 -3.59 -16.03 -4.49
CA LYS A 44 -2.38 -15.24 -4.78
C LYS A 44 -2.64 -14.12 -5.76
N VAL A 45 -3.43 -14.37 -6.80
CA VAL A 45 -3.81 -13.34 -7.79
C VAL A 45 -4.94 -12.44 -7.29
N LYS A 46 -5.42 -12.63 -6.04
CA LYS A 46 -6.50 -11.86 -5.41
C LYS A 46 -7.77 -11.78 -6.28
N LYS A 47 -8.07 -12.82 -7.05
CA LYS A 47 -9.33 -12.94 -7.80
C LYS A 47 -10.56 -12.95 -6.88
N ILE A 48 -10.36 -13.26 -5.60
CA ILE A 48 -11.44 -13.53 -4.64
C ILE A 48 -11.26 -12.62 -3.43
N SER A 49 -12.29 -11.81 -3.12
CA SER A 49 -12.26 -10.73 -2.11
C SER A 49 -12.94 -11.09 -0.78
N PHE A 50 -13.15 -12.36 -0.48
CA PHE A 50 -13.76 -12.83 0.77
C PHE A 50 -12.92 -13.94 1.44
N GLY A 51 -13.19 -14.16 2.73
CA GLY A 51 -12.53 -15.20 3.51
C GLY A 51 -13.17 -16.58 3.31
N PHE A 52 -12.35 -17.61 3.24
CA PHE A 52 -12.80 -18.99 3.16
C PHE A 52 -13.02 -19.57 4.54
N GLU A 53 -13.96 -20.49 4.64
CA GLU A 53 -14.12 -21.29 5.84
C GLU A 53 -14.35 -22.75 5.52
N ALA A 54 -13.93 -23.58 6.47
CA ALA A 54 -14.26 -24.99 6.55
C ALA A 54 -14.44 -25.36 8.02
N ILE A 55 -15.58 -25.95 8.34
CA ILE A 55 -15.92 -26.45 9.66
C ILE A 55 -15.73 -27.96 9.62
N ASP A 56 -14.94 -28.50 10.55
CA ASP A 56 -14.87 -29.93 10.76
C ASP A 56 -16.21 -30.41 11.37
N PRO A 57 -16.96 -31.29 10.69
CA PRO A 57 -18.26 -31.76 11.19
C PRO A 57 -18.15 -32.58 12.50
N THR A 58 -16.97 -33.13 12.81
CA THR A 58 -16.76 -33.97 14.00
C THR A 58 -16.44 -33.12 15.22
N SER A 59 -15.50 -32.18 15.09
CA SER A 59 -15.05 -31.34 16.20
C SER A 59 -15.77 -29.99 16.29
N MET A 60 -16.54 -29.62 15.27
CA MET A 60 -17.13 -28.28 15.10
C MET A 60 -16.10 -27.14 15.11
N VAL A 61 -14.81 -27.45 14.92
CA VAL A 61 -13.75 -26.45 14.84
C VAL A 61 -13.84 -25.74 13.49
N LYS A 62 -13.94 -24.41 13.56
CA LYS A 62 -13.97 -23.54 12.39
C LYS A 62 -12.56 -23.16 11.96
N ASN A 63 -12.18 -23.57 10.76
CA ASN A 63 -10.97 -23.10 10.08
C ASN A 63 -11.35 -21.96 9.15
N VAL A 64 -10.77 -20.79 9.37
CA VAL A 64 -11.02 -19.59 8.57
C VAL A 64 -9.72 -19.16 7.91
N LEU A 65 -9.78 -18.86 6.62
CA LEU A 65 -8.70 -18.27 5.86
C LEU A 65 -9.18 -16.91 5.36
N ASN A 66 -8.63 -15.85 5.94
CA ASN A 66 -9.04 -14.50 5.58
C ASN A 66 -8.48 -14.10 4.21
N PHE A 67 -9.15 -13.15 3.57
CA PHE A 67 -8.62 -12.51 2.37
C PHE A 67 -7.24 -11.90 2.63
N GLY A 68 -6.28 -12.15 1.73
CA GLY A 68 -4.90 -11.68 1.87
C GLY A 68 -4.03 -12.52 2.81
N ALA A 69 -4.44 -13.75 3.12
CA ALA A 69 -3.63 -14.72 3.84
C ALA A 69 -2.27 -14.93 3.17
N SER A 70 -1.23 -15.06 3.99
CA SER A 70 0.13 -15.41 3.60
C SER A 70 0.22 -16.84 3.04
N ASP A 71 1.29 -17.15 2.30
CA ASP A 71 1.54 -18.50 1.80
C ASP A 71 1.53 -19.55 2.92
N ASP A 72 2.04 -19.20 4.11
CA ASP A 72 2.06 -20.08 5.27
C ASP A 72 0.65 -20.30 5.84
N GLU A 73 -0.19 -19.28 5.91
CA GLU A 73 -1.59 -19.40 6.32
C GLU A 73 -2.41 -20.22 5.33
N ILE A 74 -2.16 -20.04 4.02
CA ILE A 74 -2.78 -20.84 2.96
C ILE A 74 -2.36 -22.30 3.10
N ASN A 75 -1.05 -22.57 3.22
CA ASN A 75 -0.53 -23.93 3.37
C ASN A 75 -1.10 -24.59 4.63
N ASN A 76 -1.11 -23.89 5.77
CA ASN A 76 -1.67 -24.38 7.03
C ASN A 76 -3.17 -24.66 6.91
N PHE A 77 -3.93 -23.79 6.25
CA PHE A 77 -5.33 -24.05 5.95
C PHE A 77 -5.48 -25.31 5.10
N GLN A 78 -4.72 -25.44 4.00
CA GLN A 78 -4.76 -26.61 3.12
C GLN A 78 -4.39 -27.90 3.85
N GLU A 79 -3.38 -27.88 4.72
CA GLU A 79 -3.01 -29.04 5.54
C GLU A 79 -4.15 -29.47 6.46
N LYS A 80 -4.83 -28.52 7.10
CA LYS A 80 -6.02 -28.79 7.91
C LYS A 80 -7.19 -29.29 7.08
N ILE A 81 -7.39 -28.81 5.85
CA ILE A 81 -8.46 -29.34 4.98
C ILE A 81 -8.15 -30.76 4.52
N LYS A 82 -6.88 -31.04 4.17
CA LYS A 82 -6.41 -32.36 3.72
C LYS A 82 -6.55 -33.42 4.81
N SER A 83 -6.43 -33.05 6.08
CA SER A 83 -6.61 -33.98 7.21
C SER A 83 -8.06 -34.30 7.53
N LEU A 84 -9.02 -33.53 7.03
CA LEU A 84 -10.46 -33.79 7.20
C LEU A 84 -10.98 -34.76 6.15
N GLU A 85 -11.94 -35.60 6.53
CA GLU A 85 -12.67 -36.46 5.58
C GLU A 85 -13.64 -35.64 4.72
N THR A 86 -14.38 -34.73 5.38
CA THR A 86 -15.33 -33.80 4.75
C THR A 86 -15.34 -32.47 5.49
N ILE A 87 -15.97 -31.46 4.89
CA ILE A 87 -16.10 -30.11 5.47
C ILE A 87 -17.57 -29.69 5.52
N MET A 88 -17.90 -28.82 6.46
CA MET A 88 -19.12 -28.02 6.48
C MET A 88 -18.77 -26.54 6.29
N VAL A 89 -19.78 -25.74 5.94
CA VAL A 89 -19.69 -24.29 5.93
C VAL A 89 -20.93 -23.71 6.61
N SER A 90 -20.80 -22.52 7.18
CA SER A 90 -21.89 -21.77 7.77
C SER A 90 -22.84 -21.24 6.70
N GLN A 91 -24.09 -21.01 7.10
CA GLN A 91 -25.08 -20.37 6.24
C GLN A 91 -24.60 -18.98 5.77
N SER A 92 -23.98 -18.20 6.65
CA SER A 92 -23.46 -16.87 6.30
C SER A 92 -22.37 -16.92 5.23
N PHE A 93 -21.52 -17.96 5.24
CA PHE A 93 -20.56 -18.17 4.17
C PHE A 93 -21.24 -18.59 2.89
N PHE A 94 -22.20 -19.52 2.97
CA PHE A 94 -22.98 -19.93 1.80
C PHE A 94 -23.71 -18.76 1.14
N ASP A 95 -24.31 -17.87 1.94
CA ASP A 95 -24.99 -16.66 1.46
C ASP A 95 -23.99 -15.69 0.82
N SER A 96 -22.83 -15.44 1.46
CA SER A 96 -21.77 -14.59 0.91
C SER A 96 -21.13 -15.16 -0.36
N PHE A 97 -21.00 -16.49 -0.42
CA PHE A 97 -20.49 -17.24 -1.56
C PHE A 97 -21.48 -17.22 -2.74
N SER A 98 -22.78 -17.26 -2.44
CA SER A 98 -23.85 -17.23 -3.44
C SER A 98 -24.16 -15.82 -3.95
N LEU A 99 -23.82 -14.79 -3.17
CA LEU A 99 -23.89 -13.39 -3.58
C LEU A 99 -22.67 -13.05 -4.43
N HIS A 100 -22.82 -13.22 -5.74
CA HIS A 100 -21.80 -12.90 -6.72
C HIS A 100 -21.27 -11.45 -6.57
N MET A 101 -19.96 -11.26 -6.40
CA MET A 101 -19.33 -9.93 -6.39
C MET A 101 -18.96 -9.50 -7.80
N PRO A 102 -19.38 -8.30 -8.23
CA PRO A 102 -19.15 -7.93 -9.60
C PRO A 102 -17.70 -7.49 -9.84
N ASN A 103 -17.11 -7.96 -10.94
CA ASN A 103 -15.77 -7.65 -11.41
C ASN A 103 -15.69 -6.14 -11.67
N LYS A 104 -14.92 -5.46 -10.82
CA LYS A 104 -14.79 -4.01 -10.83
C LYS A 104 -14.25 -3.47 -12.15
N ASP A 105 -13.28 -4.17 -12.74
CA ASP A 105 -12.65 -3.74 -14.01
C ASP A 105 -13.63 -3.85 -15.18
N ILE A 106 -14.49 -4.88 -15.17
CA ILE A 106 -15.58 -5.03 -16.14
C ILE A 106 -16.60 -3.90 -16.00
N ILE A 107 -16.99 -3.55 -14.75
CA ILE A 107 -17.95 -2.46 -14.50
C ILE A 107 -17.36 -1.11 -14.93
N GLU A 108 -16.11 -0.81 -14.57
CA GLU A 108 -15.45 0.45 -14.93
C GLU A 108 -15.28 0.58 -16.45
N GLY A 109 -14.90 -0.52 -17.13
CA GLY A 109 -14.87 -0.59 -18.59
C GLY A 109 -16.23 -0.30 -19.22
N TYR A 110 -17.30 -0.89 -18.67
CA TYR A 110 -18.67 -0.69 -19.14
C TYR A 110 -19.13 0.75 -18.99
N VAL A 111 -18.93 1.36 -17.83
CA VAL A 111 -19.30 2.77 -17.57
C VAL A 111 -18.56 3.71 -18.54
N LYS A 112 -17.26 3.49 -18.72
CA LYS A 112 -16.45 4.29 -19.65
C LYS A 112 -16.88 4.11 -21.11
N CYS A 113 -17.28 2.90 -21.49
CA CYS A 113 -17.86 2.64 -22.81
C CYS A 113 -19.16 3.43 -23.02
N LEU A 114 -20.06 3.45 -22.03
CA LEU A 114 -21.29 4.24 -22.11
C LEU A 114 -21.00 5.74 -22.29
N GLU A 115 -19.99 6.27 -21.60
CA GLU A 115 -19.57 7.67 -21.75
C GLU A 115 -19.05 7.96 -23.16
N VAL A 116 -18.25 7.05 -23.73
CA VAL A 116 -17.69 7.20 -25.08
C VAL A 116 -18.75 7.08 -26.16
N GLN A 117 -19.63 6.07 -26.07
CA GLN A 117 -20.74 5.88 -27.03
C GLN A 117 -21.70 7.06 -27.05
N ASN A 118 -22.05 7.62 -25.89
CA ASN A 118 -23.02 8.70 -25.82
C ASN A 118 -22.46 10.07 -26.24
N ASN A 119 -21.15 10.29 -26.16
CA ASN A 119 -20.55 11.62 -26.33
C ASN A 119 -19.52 11.76 -27.46
N LYS A 120 -19.01 10.67 -28.06
CA LYS A 120 -18.02 10.73 -29.14
C LYS A 120 -18.54 10.12 -30.43
N LYS A 121 -18.55 10.91 -31.51
CA LYS A 121 -18.79 10.45 -32.89
C LYS A 121 -17.46 10.11 -33.58
N GLY A 122 -17.49 9.17 -34.51
CA GLY A 122 -16.32 8.66 -35.22
C GLY A 122 -15.62 7.50 -34.51
N LEU A 123 -14.36 7.25 -34.88
CA LEU A 123 -13.53 6.21 -34.29
C LEU A 123 -13.12 6.56 -32.86
N SER A 124 -13.22 5.59 -31.96
CA SER A 124 -12.85 5.74 -30.56
C SER A 124 -12.39 4.42 -29.96
N THR A 125 -11.68 4.49 -28.83
CA THR A 125 -11.17 3.31 -28.13
C THR A 125 -11.49 3.34 -26.64
N VAL A 126 -11.76 2.17 -26.08
CA VAL A 126 -11.83 1.93 -24.63
C VAL A 126 -10.77 0.90 -24.28
N ILE A 127 -10.06 1.13 -23.18
CA ILE A 127 -8.97 0.28 -22.73
C ILE A 127 -9.42 -0.42 -21.47
N GLN A 128 -9.21 -1.74 -21.43
CA GLN A 128 -9.37 -2.56 -20.25
C GLN A 128 -8.05 -3.27 -19.96
N GLU A 129 -7.49 -3.05 -18.78
CA GLU A 129 -6.33 -3.80 -18.29
C GLU A 129 -6.83 -4.95 -17.40
N GLY A 130 -6.47 -6.19 -17.72
CA GLY A 130 -6.80 -7.37 -16.92
C GLY A 130 -5.63 -8.34 -16.82
N ASP A 131 -5.82 -9.43 -16.08
CA ASP A 131 -4.78 -10.44 -15.82
C ASP A 131 -4.25 -11.12 -17.10
N GLU A 132 -5.14 -11.31 -18.08
CA GLU A 132 -4.82 -11.99 -19.34
C GLU A 132 -4.12 -11.06 -20.35
N GLY A 133 -4.11 -9.75 -20.09
CA GLY A 133 -3.51 -8.76 -20.97
C GLY A 133 -4.26 -7.44 -20.97
N ILE A 134 -3.86 -6.59 -21.91
CA ILE A 134 -4.49 -5.29 -22.15
C ILE A 134 -5.37 -5.47 -23.38
N THR A 135 -6.67 -5.22 -23.23
CA THR A 135 -7.63 -5.25 -24.33
C THR A 135 -8.02 -3.82 -24.70
N ILE A 136 -7.85 -3.49 -25.98
CA ILE A 136 -8.37 -2.26 -26.57
C ILE A 136 -9.61 -2.63 -27.36
N TYR A 137 -10.75 -2.10 -26.94
CA TYR A 137 -12.00 -2.11 -27.69
C TYR A 137 -12.06 -0.90 -28.59
N ILE A 138 -12.50 -1.10 -29.83
CA ILE A 138 -12.49 -0.12 -30.90
C ILE A 138 -13.92 0.04 -31.37
N PHE A 139 -14.41 1.27 -31.32
CA PHE A 139 -15.80 1.60 -31.64
C PHE A 139 -15.84 2.62 -32.76
N TYR A 140 -16.76 2.43 -33.69
CA TYR A 140 -17.10 3.43 -34.70
C TYR A 140 -18.52 3.93 -34.49
N ASN A 141 -18.64 5.11 -33.88
CA ASN A 141 -19.93 5.74 -33.63
C ASN A 141 -20.31 6.60 -34.84
N LYS A 142 -21.17 6.06 -35.70
CA LYS A 142 -21.62 6.74 -36.92
C LYS A 142 -22.21 8.14 -36.65
N ILE A 143 -21.90 9.10 -37.51
CA ILE A 143 -22.48 10.46 -37.44
C ILE A 143 -23.90 10.40 -38.02
N SER A 144 -24.06 9.73 -39.16
CA SER A 144 -25.34 9.36 -39.77
C SER A 144 -25.49 7.84 -39.80
N SER A 145 -26.71 7.32 -39.65
CA SER A 145 -26.99 5.87 -39.77
C SER A 145 -26.56 5.28 -41.13
N THR A 146 -26.44 6.12 -42.15
CA THR A 146 -25.98 5.74 -43.51
C THR A 146 -24.46 5.71 -43.67
N ASP A 147 -23.69 6.14 -42.68
CA ASP A 147 -22.23 6.19 -42.82
C ASP A 147 -21.65 4.77 -42.96
N PRO A 148 -20.76 4.53 -43.93
CA PRO A 148 -20.09 3.24 -44.08
C PRO A 148 -19.10 3.03 -42.93
N SER A 149 -18.99 1.79 -42.49
CA SER A 149 -17.98 1.40 -41.51
C SER A 149 -16.56 1.54 -42.06
N PRO A 150 -15.56 1.91 -41.24
CA PRO A 150 -14.17 2.06 -41.69
C PRO A 150 -13.56 0.73 -42.11
N ILE A 151 -12.64 0.77 -43.07
CA ILE A 151 -11.84 -0.36 -43.53
C ILE A 151 -10.46 -0.24 -42.89
N VAL A 152 -9.98 -1.32 -42.27
CA VAL A 152 -8.66 -1.38 -41.64
C VAL A 152 -7.57 -1.38 -42.71
N GLU A 153 -6.67 -0.41 -42.65
CA GLU A 153 -5.52 -0.33 -43.57
C GLU A 153 -4.26 -0.94 -42.96
N ASP A 154 -3.99 -0.66 -41.68
CA ASP A 154 -2.88 -1.25 -40.94
C ASP A 154 -3.03 -1.05 -39.43
N TYR A 155 -2.22 -1.73 -38.62
CA TYR A 155 -2.10 -1.45 -37.19
C TYR A 155 -0.68 -1.74 -36.67
N ILE A 156 -0.30 -1.03 -35.62
CA ILE A 156 1.00 -1.15 -34.95
C ILE A 156 0.78 -1.15 -33.45
N ILE A 157 1.43 -2.09 -32.75
CA ILE A 157 1.60 -2.08 -31.31
C ILE A 157 3.09 -2.02 -31.00
N THR A 158 3.49 -1.03 -30.20
CA THR A 158 4.85 -0.97 -29.65
C THR A 158 4.87 -1.57 -28.25
N ASN A 159 5.99 -2.22 -27.88
CA ASN A 159 6.18 -2.81 -26.54
C ASN A 159 5.06 -3.76 -26.07
N GLY A 160 4.33 -4.37 -27.00
CA GLY A 160 3.30 -5.35 -26.75
C GLY A 160 3.42 -6.54 -27.69
N THR A 161 3.06 -7.72 -27.21
CA THR A 161 2.90 -8.92 -28.02
C THR A 161 1.42 -9.21 -28.16
N GLU A 162 0.92 -9.24 -29.39
CA GLU A 162 -0.47 -9.59 -29.69
C GLU A 162 -0.81 -10.99 -29.17
N ILE A 163 -1.95 -11.10 -28.49
CA ILE A 163 -2.55 -12.36 -28.05
C ILE A 163 -3.69 -12.73 -29.01
N SER A 164 -4.57 -11.76 -29.29
CA SER A 164 -5.72 -11.94 -30.17
C SER A 164 -6.19 -10.61 -30.73
N LYS A 165 -6.93 -10.67 -31.84
CA LYS A 165 -7.64 -9.54 -32.43
C LYS A 165 -8.88 -10.03 -33.18
N SER A 166 -9.88 -9.17 -33.32
CA SER A 166 -11.10 -9.47 -34.07
C SER A 166 -11.15 -8.82 -35.47
N PHE A 167 -10.15 -8.02 -35.84
CA PHE A 167 -10.08 -7.36 -37.14
C PHE A 167 -8.86 -7.76 -37.96
N ASN A 168 -8.95 -7.59 -39.28
CA ASN A 168 -7.88 -7.89 -40.23
C ASN A 168 -7.71 -6.74 -41.23
N LYS A 169 -6.50 -6.60 -41.79
CA LYS A 169 -6.22 -5.65 -42.87
C LYS A 169 -7.15 -5.90 -44.07
N GLY A 170 -7.76 -4.84 -44.59
CA GLY A 170 -8.80 -4.87 -45.61
C GLY A 170 -10.19 -5.25 -45.11
N GLY A 171 -10.32 -5.61 -43.82
CA GLY A 171 -11.59 -5.91 -43.17
C GLY A 171 -12.31 -4.65 -42.71
N ILE A 172 -13.62 -4.77 -42.52
CA ILE A 172 -14.47 -3.68 -42.03
C ILE A 172 -14.45 -3.69 -40.49
N LEU A 173 -14.32 -2.51 -39.86
CA LEU A 173 -14.57 -2.32 -38.44
C LEU A 173 -16.09 -2.26 -38.21
N ASP A 174 -16.67 -3.39 -37.85
CA ASP A 174 -18.05 -3.54 -37.40
C ASP A 174 -18.26 -3.15 -35.92
N ASP A 175 -19.26 -3.75 -35.28
CA ASP A 175 -19.62 -3.49 -33.89
C ASP A 175 -18.77 -4.27 -32.87
N ASP A 176 -17.79 -5.06 -33.32
CA ASP A 176 -17.07 -6.06 -32.52
C ASP A 176 -15.56 -6.05 -32.67
N ASN A 177 -14.96 -4.86 -32.59
CA ASN A 177 -13.54 -4.68 -32.86
C ASN A 177 -12.73 -4.57 -31.58
N SER A 178 -11.80 -5.49 -31.39
CA SER A 178 -10.90 -5.51 -30.25
C SER A 178 -9.55 -6.10 -30.61
N ILE A 179 -8.55 -5.73 -29.82
CA ILE A 179 -7.23 -6.33 -29.83
C ILE A 179 -6.75 -6.50 -28.40
N THR A 180 -6.27 -7.69 -28.09
CA THR A 180 -5.69 -8.03 -26.78
C THR A 180 -4.21 -8.33 -26.96
N PHE A 181 -3.38 -7.72 -26.11
CA PHE A 181 -1.93 -7.90 -26.14
C PHE A 181 -1.35 -7.95 -24.73
N LYS A 182 -0.19 -8.59 -24.61
CA LYS A 182 0.61 -8.60 -23.39
C LYS A 182 1.69 -7.52 -23.46
N ARG A 183 1.87 -6.76 -22.40
CA ARG A 183 3.00 -5.83 -22.27
C ARG A 183 4.32 -6.61 -22.18
N ASN A 184 5.30 -6.23 -23.00
CA ASN A 184 6.62 -6.87 -22.99
C ASN A 184 7.51 -6.31 -21.88
N ASP A 185 7.58 -4.99 -21.78
CA ASP A 185 8.32 -4.28 -20.74
C ASP A 185 7.38 -3.37 -19.92
N PRO A 186 7.15 -3.66 -18.63
CA PRO A 186 6.32 -2.84 -17.74
C PRO A 186 6.74 -1.37 -17.71
N SER A 187 8.02 -1.09 -17.91
CA SER A 187 8.64 0.21 -17.73
C SER A 187 8.43 1.21 -18.85
N LYS A 188 8.06 0.71 -20.04
CA LYS A 188 8.00 1.49 -21.27
C LYS A 188 6.55 1.70 -21.68
N ASP A 189 6.30 2.84 -22.30
CA ASP A 189 5.01 3.16 -22.89
C ASP A 189 4.63 2.12 -23.96
N ILE A 190 3.33 1.90 -24.12
CA ILE A 190 2.75 1.20 -25.26
C ILE A 190 2.02 2.23 -26.09
N PHE A 191 2.36 2.25 -27.37
CA PHE A 191 1.63 2.98 -28.39
C PHE A 191 0.90 1.97 -29.27
N PHE A 192 -0.42 2.10 -29.31
CA PHE A 192 -1.26 1.42 -30.29
C PHE A 192 -1.73 2.43 -31.32
N PHE A 193 -1.59 2.06 -32.59
CA PHE A 193 -2.04 2.84 -33.73
C PHE A 193 -2.82 1.91 -34.66
N LEU A 194 -4.02 2.30 -35.04
CA LEU A 194 -4.84 1.63 -36.05
C LEU A 194 -5.18 2.63 -37.13
N ASP A 195 -4.80 2.33 -38.36
CA ASP A 195 -5.09 3.14 -39.52
C ASP A 195 -6.29 2.60 -40.28
N THR A 196 -7.12 3.51 -40.79
CA THR A 196 -8.34 3.17 -41.54
C THR A 196 -8.55 4.14 -42.68
N ASP A 197 -9.40 3.76 -43.64
CA ASP A 197 -9.82 4.65 -44.75
C ASP A 197 -10.58 5.92 -44.27
N LYS A 198 -10.99 5.97 -42.99
CA LYS A 198 -11.62 7.12 -42.32
C LYS A 198 -10.69 7.86 -41.36
N GLY A 199 -9.41 7.51 -41.37
CA GLY A 199 -8.37 8.10 -40.53
C GLY A 199 -7.94 7.21 -39.36
N PRO A 200 -6.87 7.60 -38.66
CA PRO A 200 -6.28 6.76 -37.64
C PRO A 200 -6.93 6.94 -36.26
N VAL A 201 -6.87 5.88 -35.47
CA VAL A 201 -7.11 5.94 -34.03
C VAL A 201 -5.86 5.45 -33.29
N ASN A 202 -5.50 6.16 -32.22
CA ASN A 202 -4.33 5.82 -31.44
C ASN A 202 -4.63 5.92 -29.96
N CYS A 203 -3.89 5.13 -29.17
CA CYS A 203 -3.86 5.30 -27.74
C CYS A 203 -2.44 5.11 -27.20
N LEU A 204 -2.10 5.96 -26.24
CA LEU A 204 -0.89 5.87 -25.46
C LEU A 204 -1.24 5.27 -24.09
N LEU A 205 -0.66 4.12 -23.78
CA LEU A 205 -0.68 3.56 -22.44
C LEU A 205 0.69 3.79 -21.82
N ASN A 206 0.74 4.67 -20.84
CA ASN A 206 1.98 4.99 -20.14
C ASN A 206 2.61 3.69 -19.58
N GLY A 207 3.94 3.65 -19.58
CA GLY A 207 4.71 2.70 -18.81
C GLY A 207 4.29 2.77 -17.36
N LEU A 208 4.29 1.62 -16.69
CA LEU A 208 4.30 1.63 -15.24
C LEU A 208 5.55 2.39 -14.81
N PRO A 209 5.45 3.27 -13.81
CA PRO A 209 6.57 4.09 -13.38
C PRO A 209 7.79 3.19 -13.14
N SER A 210 8.77 3.39 -14.02
CA SER A 210 10.07 2.75 -13.96
C SER A 210 11.09 3.81 -13.61
N GLY A 211 11.92 3.49 -12.62
CA GLY A 211 12.91 4.43 -12.15
C GLY A 211 12.36 5.37 -11.09
N PHE A 212 12.84 5.15 -9.87
CA PHE A 212 13.52 6.17 -9.07
C PHE A 212 13.42 7.58 -9.66
N ASN A 213 12.71 8.46 -8.97
CA ASN A 213 12.99 9.88 -9.12
C ASN A 213 14.48 10.01 -8.76
N LYS A 214 15.37 10.38 -9.70
CA LYS A 214 16.83 10.42 -9.44
C LYS A 214 17.17 11.27 -8.20
N ASP A 215 16.26 12.17 -7.83
CA ASP A 215 16.41 13.05 -6.69
C ASP A 215 16.05 12.40 -5.34
N PHE A 216 15.20 11.36 -5.33
CA PHE A 216 14.74 10.70 -4.11
C PHE A 216 14.65 9.17 -4.28
N PRO A 217 15.45 8.39 -3.53
CA PRO A 217 15.33 6.94 -3.49
C PRO A 217 13.92 6.48 -3.07
N VAL A 218 13.51 5.32 -3.57
CA VAL A 218 12.28 4.66 -3.12
C VAL A 218 12.37 4.37 -1.62
N GLY A 219 11.29 4.69 -0.88
CA GLY A 219 11.26 4.56 0.59
C GLY A 219 11.70 5.81 1.34
N THR A 220 12.05 6.89 0.63
CA THR A 220 12.29 8.20 1.26
C THR A 220 11.03 8.67 1.99
N VAL A 221 11.21 9.05 3.26
CA VAL A 221 10.19 9.75 4.06
C VAL A 221 10.54 11.23 4.08
N LEU A 222 9.58 12.08 3.72
CA LEU A 222 9.73 13.54 3.74
C LEU A 222 8.81 14.13 4.81
N CYS A 223 9.30 15.16 5.50
CA CYS A 223 8.48 16.01 6.35
C CYS A 223 8.05 17.23 5.53
N SER A 224 6.75 17.51 5.48
CA SER A 224 6.18 18.64 4.76
C SER A 224 5.26 19.43 5.68
N TYR A 225 5.29 20.76 5.56
CA TYR A 225 4.31 21.65 6.22
C TYR A 225 2.98 21.70 5.45
N LEU A 226 2.98 21.36 4.16
CA LEU A 226 1.80 21.40 3.30
C LEU A 226 0.78 20.34 3.73
N SER A 227 -0.51 20.67 3.59
CA SER A 227 -1.60 19.69 3.64
C SER A 227 -1.44 18.65 2.53
N TRP A 228 -2.18 17.54 2.64
CA TRP A 228 -2.12 16.49 1.64
C TRP A 228 -2.53 17.00 0.26
N GLU A 229 -3.59 17.80 0.18
CA GLU A 229 -4.12 18.38 -1.05
C GLU A 229 -3.12 19.34 -1.70
N GLU A 230 -2.53 20.24 -0.90
CA GLU A 230 -1.49 21.16 -1.38
C GLU A 230 -0.25 20.40 -1.86
N PHE A 231 0.19 19.38 -1.12
CA PHE A 231 1.34 18.55 -1.46
C PHE A 231 1.12 17.80 -2.79
N GLN A 232 -0.07 17.23 -3.00
CA GLN A 232 -0.44 16.53 -4.23
C GLN A 232 -0.31 17.45 -5.45
N GLU A 233 -0.80 18.69 -5.32
CA GLU A 233 -0.80 19.69 -6.39
C GLU A 233 0.63 20.13 -6.74
N VAL A 234 1.42 20.58 -5.75
CA VAL A 234 2.76 21.12 -6.01
C VAL A 234 3.75 20.05 -6.51
N THR A 235 3.61 18.80 -6.06
CA THR A 235 4.48 17.70 -6.49
C THR A 235 4.00 17.02 -7.78
N LYS A 236 2.80 17.40 -8.27
CA LYS A 236 2.12 16.72 -9.38
C LYS A 236 2.06 15.21 -9.13
N ASN A 237 1.66 14.81 -7.92
CA ASN A 237 1.87 13.45 -7.43
C ASN A 237 1.22 12.37 -8.31
N ASN A 238 0.08 12.69 -8.92
CA ASN A 238 -0.74 11.77 -9.70
C ASN A 238 -0.64 12.03 -11.22
N LEU A 239 0.41 12.72 -11.69
CA LEU A 239 0.53 13.12 -13.09
C LEU A 239 0.41 11.94 -14.08
N THR A 240 0.91 10.77 -13.69
CA THR A 240 0.90 9.53 -14.46
C THR A 240 -0.35 8.67 -14.20
N ASN A 241 -1.23 9.08 -13.28
CA ASN A 241 -2.46 8.36 -12.98
C ASN A 241 -3.61 8.84 -13.91
N PRO A 242 -4.24 7.94 -14.69
CA PRO A 242 -5.40 8.27 -15.51
C PRO A 242 -6.53 8.99 -14.76
N ASP A 243 -6.77 8.63 -13.51
CA ASP A 243 -7.91 9.14 -12.72
C ASP A 243 -7.58 10.43 -11.96
N LYS A 244 -6.33 10.92 -12.05
CA LYS A 244 -5.78 12.06 -11.29
C LYS A 244 -5.87 11.97 -9.76
N ASN A 245 -6.47 10.90 -9.24
CA ASN A 245 -6.55 10.58 -7.82
C ASN A 245 -5.28 9.88 -7.33
N TRP A 246 -5.13 9.72 -6.02
CA TRP A 246 -4.03 8.94 -5.49
C TRP A 246 -4.24 7.44 -5.74
N ASN A 247 -3.22 6.77 -6.26
CA ASN A 247 -3.16 5.32 -6.42
C ASN A 247 -1.70 4.87 -6.26
N SER A 248 -1.41 3.97 -5.33
CA SER A 248 -0.04 3.49 -5.07
C SER A 248 0.68 2.88 -6.28
N LYS A 249 -0.03 2.40 -7.31
CA LYS A 249 0.56 1.87 -8.55
C LYS A 249 1.15 2.99 -9.43
N TYR A 250 0.54 4.17 -9.41
CA TYR A 250 0.85 5.27 -10.34
C TYR A 250 1.37 6.54 -9.67
N SER A 251 1.00 6.80 -8.42
CA SER A 251 1.40 7.98 -7.63
C SER A 251 2.82 7.84 -7.09
N LYS A 252 3.52 8.98 -6.97
CA LYS A 252 4.92 9.01 -6.52
C LYS A 252 5.08 8.96 -4.99
N TRP A 253 4.14 9.57 -4.28
CA TRP A 253 4.16 9.79 -2.84
C TRP A 253 2.89 9.26 -2.19
N ALA A 254 3.00 8.86 -0.94
CA ALA A 254 1.87 8.49 -0.08
C ALA A 254 2.15 9.06 1.32
N PRO A 255 1.12 9.48 2.08
CA PRO A 255 1.32 9.87 3.47
C PRO A 255 1.62 8.62 4.30
N CYS A 256 2.46 8.78 5.32
CA CYS A 256 2.81 7.70 6.24
C CYS A 256 1.72 7.53 7.31
N ASP A 257 0.55 7.04 6.91
CA ASP A 257 -0.64 6.88 7.75
C ASP A 257 -1.12 5.42 7.86
N GLY A 258 -0.29 4.47 7.44
CA GLY A 258 -0.63 3.04 7.47
C GLY A 258 -1.45 2.55 6.28
N ARG A 259 -1.77 3.39 5.29
CA ARG A 259 -2.58 2.97 4.13
C ARG A 259 -1.92 1.85 3.33
N LYS A 260 -2.77 1.04 2.70
CA LYS A 260 -2.31 -0.06 1.83
C LYS A 260 -1.64 0.48 0.57
N VAL A 261 -0.65 -0.25 0.08
CA VAL A 261 0.01 -0.02 -1.20
C VAL A 261 -0.08 -1.24 -2.09
N ASP A 262 -0.12 -0.99 -3.39
CA ASP A 262 -0.11 -2.00 -4.43
C ASP A 262 1.23 -2.76 -4.39
N THR A 263 1.17 -4.09 -4.48
CA THR A 263 2.37 -4.96 -4.43
C THR A 263 3.29 -4.77 -5.63
N THR A 264 2.75 -4.22 -6.72
CA THR A 264 3.52 -3.84 -7.91
C THR A 264 4.16 -2.47 -7.79
N CYS A 265 3.88 -1.67 -6.74
CA CYS A 265 4.51 -0.35 -6.59
C CYS A 265 6.01 -0.47 -6.29
N GLY A 266 6.76 0.60 -6.58
CA GLY A 266 8.23 0.60 -6.41
C GLY A 266 8.68 0.23 -5.00
N LEU A 267 7.99 0.75 -3.97
CA LEU A 267 8.32 0.50 -2.57
C LEU A 267 8.09 -0.97 -2.16
N ALA A 268 6.97 -1.55 -2.57
CA ALA A 268 6.65 -2.94 -2.28
C ALA A 268 7.66 -3.90 -2.96
N ARG A 269 8.04 -3.62 -4.22
CA ARG A 269 9.05 -4.40 -4.94
C ARG A 269 10.44 -4.31 -4.29
N ALA A 270 10.83 -3.14 -3.80
CA ALA A 270 12.16 -2.93 -3.20
C ALA A 270 12.34 -3.59 -1.82
N THR A 271 11.25 -3.79 -1.09
CA THR A 271 11.30 -4.24 0.31
C THR A 271 10.90 -5.69 0.52
N GLN A 272 10.53 -6.41 -0.56
CA GLN A 272 9.99 -7.78 -0.56
C GLN A 272 8.79 -7.91 0.41
N ASN A 273 7.59 -7.54 -0.08
CA ASN A 273 6.27 -7.74 0.56
C ASN A 273 5.77 -6.64 1.51
N LEU A 274 6.19 -5.39 1.35
CA LEU A 274 5.52 -4.29 2.06
C LEU A 274 4.12 -4.05 1.46
N THR A 275 3.07 -4.32 2.25
CA THR A 275 1.67 -4.14 1.85
C THR A 275 1.06 -2.81 2.29
N ASN A 276 1.72 -2.11 3.23
CA ASN A 276 1.27 -0.86 3.81
C ASN A 276 2.46 0.09 3.94
N VAL A 277 2.24 1.38 3.69
CA VAL A 277 3.22 2.39 4.15
C VAL A 277 3.26 2.40 5.68
N PRO A 278 4.38 2.79 6.31
CA PRO A 278 4.43 2.95 7.75
C PRO A 278 3.40 3.99 8.23
N ASP A 279 2.87 3.81 9.44
CA ASP A 279 2.13 4.85 10.15
C ASP A 279 3.08 5.58 11.09
N LEU A 280 3.42 6.83 10.75
CA LEU A 280 4.37 7.66 11.49
C LEU A 280 3.68 8.76 12.32
N ARG A 281 2.34 8.74 12.41
CA ARG A 281 1.59 9.76 13.16
C ARG A 281 1.89 9.65 14.65
N GLY A 282 2.50 10.70 15.22
CA GLY A 282 2.85 10.77 16.64
C GLY A 282 3.97 9.81 17.06
N VAL A 283 4.80 9.34 16.13
CA VAL A 283 5.90 8.40 16.39
C VAL A 283 7.23 9.07 16.10
N PHE A 284 8.22 8.94 16.99
CA PHE A 284 9.58 9.40 16.72
C PHE A 284 10.33 8.44 15.80
N LEU A 285 11.37 8.92 15.13
CA LEU A 285 12.25 8.08 14.32
C LEU A 285 13.54 7.79 15.10
N ARG A 286 14.02 6.54 15.03
CA ARG A 286 15.30 6.14 15.64
C ARG A 286 16.11 5.30 14.66
N GLY A 287 17.41 5.59 14.58
CA GLY A 287 18.35 4.81 13.80
C GLY A 287 18.58 3.43 14.41
N ASN A 288 18.62 2.38 13.58
CA ASN A 288 19.21 1.09 13.93
C ASN A 288 20.67 1.20 14.38
N ASN A 289 21.14 0.20 15.15
CA ASN A 289 22.52 0.14 15.61
C ASN A 289 23.50 -0.32 14.51
N ILE A 290 23.00 -0.99 13.48
CA ILE A 290 23.74 -1.43 12.29
C ILE A 290 22.91 -1.08 11.05
N PHE A 291 23.51 -0.33 10.12
CA PHE A 291 22.93 0.03 8.82
C PHE A 291 23.47 -0.84 7.68
N ASP A 292 24.73 -1.27 7.78
CA ASP A 292 25.39 -2.18 6.84
C ASP A 292 26.01 -3.38 7.59
N LEU A 293 25.75 -4.60 7.13
CA LEU A 293 26.29 -5.83 7.71
C LEU A 293 27.83 -5.87 7.67
N ASN A 294 28.47 -5.10 6.78
CA ASN A 294 29.93 -5.00 6.67
C ASN A 294 30.51 -3.71 7.28
N GLU A 295 29.84 -3.07 8.23
CA GLU A 295 30.36 -1.87 8.92
C GLU A 295 31.78 -2.07 9.47
N ALA A 296 32.05 -3.22 10.09
CA ALA A 296 33.37 -3.56 10.61
C ALA A 296 34.44 -3.63 9.50
N GLY A 297 34.10 -4.20 8.34
CA GLY A 297 35.00 -4.26 7.18
C GLY A 297 35.27 -2.87 6.57
N ASN A 298 34.35 -1.94 6.74
CA ASN A 298 34.51 -0.53 6.36
C ASN A 298 35.24 0.30 7.44
N GLY A 299 35.72 -0.33 8.53
CA GLY A 299 36.41 0.35 9.64
C GLY A 299 35.48 1.19 10.53
N ILE A 300 34.17 0.96 10.47
CA ILE A 300 33.17 1.68 11.28
C ILE A 300 33.04 0.95 12.63
N PRO A 301 33.35 1.61 13.76
CA PRO A 301 33.19 1.00 15.07
C PRO A 301 31.70 0.86 15.42
N GLY A 302 31.36 -0.14 16.23
CA GLY A 302 30.01 -0.30 16.75
C GLY A 302 29.56 0.92 17.58
N VAL A 303 28.26 1.21 17.56
CA VAL A 303 27.66 2.35 18.27
C VAL A 303 27.92 2.23 19.78
N SER A 304 28.32 3.34 20.40
CA SER A 304 28.61 3.39 21.83
C SER A 304 27.38 3.09 22.70
N PRO A 305 27.54 2.55 23.92
CA PRO A 305 26.41 2.23 24.81
C PRO A 305 25.52 3.42 25.17
N SER A 306 26.07 4.64 25.17
CA SER A 306 25.32 5.87 25.45
C SER A 306 24.47 6.37 24.29
N GLN A 307 24.72 5.86 23.07
CA GLN A 307 24.02 6.28 21.86
C GLN A 307 23.15 5.15 21.27
N LYS A 308 23.52 3.88 21.48
CA LYS A 308 22.83 2.75 20.86
C LYS A 308 21.35 2.68 21.24
N ASP A 309 20.53 2.22 20.31
CA ASP A 309 19.17 1.80 20.61
C ASP A 309 19.22 0.69 21.67
N PRO A 310 18.57 0.89 22.84
CA PRO A 310 18.55 -0.10 23.91
C PRO A 310 17.79 -1.39 23.55
N SER A 311 16.96 -1.37 22.50
CA SER A 311 16.27 -2.57 21.98
C SER A 311 17.06 -3.33 20.92
N ASP A 312 18.36 -3.06 20.80
CA ASP A 312 19.27 -3.72 19.85
C ASP A 312 18.87 -3.50 18.37
N ASN A 313 19.40 -4.30 17.45
CA ASN A 313 19.10 -4.25 16.01
C ASN A 313 17.69 -4.74 15.69
N ARG A 314 16.73 -3.84 15.90
CA ARG A 314 15.33 -4.08 15.53
C ARG A 314 15.15 -4.13 14.01
N LEU A 315 14.11 -4.84 13.57
CA LEU A 315 13.73 -4.81 12.16
C LEU A 315 13.31 -3.38 11.77
N ARG A 316 13.76 -2.92 10.59
CA ARG A 316 13.30 -1.63 10.03
C ARG A 316 11.77 -1.58 9.98
N GLY A 317 11.18 -0.46 10.39
CA GLY A 317 9.73 -0.27 10.48
C GLY A 317 9.10 -0.78 11.79
N SER A 318 9.84 -1.50 12.65
CA SER A 318 9.30 -1.95 13.94
C SER A 318 9.13 -0.79 14.93
N ILE A 319 8.07 -0.87 15.74
CA ILE A 319 7.75 0.11 16.77
C ILE A 319 8.31 -0.35 18.12
N GLN A 320 9.05 0.54 18.79
CA GLN A 320 9.29 0.46 20.23
C GLN A 320 8.21 1.30 20.92
N GLN A 321 7.49 0.69 21.86
CA GLN A 321 6.48 1.38 22.66
C GLN A 321 7.12 2.34 23.66
N ASP A 322 6.30 3.22 24.24
CA ASP A 322 6.73 4.05 25.37
C ASP A 322 7.29 3.15 26.48
N ASP A 323 8.45 3.54 27.01
CA ASP A 323 9.07 2.85 28.14
C ASP A 323 9.31 3.86 29.26
N PHE A 324 9.01 3.45 30.47
CA PHE A 324 8.89 4.30 31.63
C PHE A 324 9.99 3.91 32.60
N LYS A 325 10.98 4.78 32.79
CA LYS A 325 12.15 4.49 33.61
C LYS A 325 12.29 5.46 34.77
N GLU A 326 12.69 4.93 35.91
CA GLU A 326 13.06 5.73 37.07
C GLU A 326 14.53 6.11 36.98
N HIS A 327 14.87 7.29 37.47
CA HIS A 327 16.25 7.72 37.66
C HIS A 327 16.45 8.29 39.06
N ASN A 328 17.70 8.25 39.55
CA ASN A 328 18.06 8.78 40.85
C ASN A 328 18.55 10.22 40.74
N HIS A 329 18.17 11.06 41.69
CA HIS A 329 18.78 12.37 41.87
C HIS A 329 19.95 12.26 42.86
N GLN A 330 21.15 12.67 42.44
CA GLN A 330 22.27 12.81 43.37
C GLN A 330 22.09 14.09 44.18
N ILE A 331 21.61 13.95 45.42
CA ILE A 331 21.60 15.06 46.38
C ILE A 331 22.99 15.14 47.02
N VAL A 332 23.82 16.07 46.55
CA VAL A 332 25.17 16.29 47.10
C VAL A 332 25.05 16.96 48.46
N LYS A 333 25.55 16.31 49.52
CA LYS A 333 25.66 16.93 50.85
C LYS A 333 26.63 18.11 50.79
N GLN A 334 26.23 19.24 51.34
CA GLN A 334 27.05 20.44 51.40
C GLN A 334 27.47 20.71 52.85
N THR A 335 28.68 21.22 53.03
CA THR A 335 29.19 21.59 54.35
C THR A 335 28.96 23.08 54.57
N PHE A 336 28.11 23.42 55.54
CA PHE A 336 27.91 24.80 55.98
C PHE A 336 28.47 24.95 57.40
N GLY A 337 29.48 25.79 57.58
CA GLY A 337 30.06 26.05 58.92
C GLY A 337 30.69 24.83 59.61
N GLY A 338 31.24 23.88 58.84
CA GLY A 338 31.87 22.67 59.39
C GLY A 338 30.91 21.51 59.72
N ILE A 339 29.60 21.71 59.53
CA ILE A 339 28.58 20.67 59.72
C ILE A 339 28.17 20.13 58.35
N LEU A 340 28.22 18.81 58.20
CA LEU A 340 27.78 18.11 56.98
C LEU A 340 26.25 18.03 56.99
N MET A 341 25.59 18.73 56.08
CA MET A 341 24.13 18.69 55.96
C MET A 341 23.68 18.30 54.55
N THR A 342 22.58 17.56 54.45
CA THR A 342 21.89 17.36 53.18
C THR A 342 21.14 18.65 52.87
N PRO A 343 21.50 19.42 51.82
CA PRO A 343 20.75 20.61 51.49
C PRO A 343 19.31 20.23 51.12
N LEU A 344 18.31 20.93 51.70
CA LEU A 344 17.02 21.05 51.02
C LEU A 344 17.30 21.83 49.74
N ALA A 345 17.33 21.12 48.62
CA ALA A 345 17.66 21.70 47.33
C ALA A 345 16.63 22.77 46.95
N VAL A 346 17.03 24.04 47.02
CA VAL A 346 16.33 25.13 46.34
C VAL A 346 16.70 24.98 44.88
N SER A 347 15.72 24.73 43.99
CA SER A 347 15.98 24.81 42.56
C SER A 347 16.57 26.19 42.31
N GLY A 348 17.79 26.25 41.78
CA GLY A 348 18.38 27.49 41.29
C GLY A 348 17.57 27.96 40.10
N ASN A 349 16.44 28.63 40.37
CA ASN A 349 15.81 29.49 39.40
C ASN A 349 16.70 30.73 39.35
N THR A 350 17.77 30.68 38.55
CA THR A 350 18.42 31.89 38.07
C THR A 350 17.57 32.46 36.95
N SER A 351 16.29 32.75 37.22
CA SER A 351 15.63 33.81 36.47
C SER A 351 16.24 35.09 37.02
N GLY A 352 17.13 35.71 36.22
CA GLY A 352 17.71 37.03 36.51
C GLY A 352 16.67 38.15 36.45
N ALA A 353 15.58 37.96 37.19
CA ALA A 353 14.48 38.89 37.38
C ALA A 353 13.72 38.44 38.63
N ASP A 354 14.39 38.36 39.79
CA ASP A 354 13.68 38.82 40.96
C ASP A 354 13.55 40.34 40.81
N GLY A 355 12.32 40.83 40.91
CA GLY A 355 12.05 42.26 40.98
C GLY A 355 12.49 42.82 42.33
N ASP A 356 13.74 42.57 42.72
CA ASP A 356 14.39 43.28 43.81
C ASP A 356 15.04 44.54 43.23
N LEU A 357 14.47 45.67 43.61
CA LEU A 357 14.90 47.01 43.23
C LEU A 357 16.03 47.53 44.13
N ASP A 358 16.55 46.75 45.09
CA ASP A 358 17.56 47.22 46.05
C ASP A 358 18.91 46.50 46.01
N GLY A 359 19.04 45.40 45.26
CA GLY A 359 20.31 44.72 45.06
C GLY A 359 20.89 44.07 46.32
N SER A 360 20.05 43.74 47.31
CA SER A 360 20.50 43.01 48.49
C SER A 360 20.60 41.50 48.23
N GLN A 361 21.74 40.90 48.60
CA GLN A 361 21.94 39.44 48.49
C GLN A 361 21.17 38.61 49.54
N ILE A 362 20.15 39.18 50.17
CA ILE A 362 19.41 38.54 51.26
C ILE A 362 17.94 38.51 50.90
N VAL A 363 17.51 37.38 50.32
CA VAL A 363 16.09 37.07 50.12
C VAL A 363 15.42 36.89 51.50
N SER A 364 14.92 37.98 52.08
CA SER A 364 14.09 37.92 53.28
C SER A 364 12.63 37.72 52.87
N GLY A 365 12.14 36.48 52.96
CA GLY A 365 10.74 36.19 52.69
C GLY A 365 10.40 34.72 52.45
N TYR A 366 11.39 33.87 52.18
CA TYR A 366 11.16 32.43 52.10
C TYR A 366 11.20 31.82 53.51
N ASP A 367 10.03 31.61 54.11
CA ASP A 367 9.92 30.81 55.32
C ASP A 367 10.29 29.35 55.01
N LYS A 368 11.55 29.00 55.30
CA LYS A 368 12.10 27.65 55.13
C LYS A 368 11.37 26.59 55.95
N ALA A 369 10.55 26.98 56.93
CA ALA A 369 9.73 26.06 57.72
C ALA A 369 8.37 25.77 57.09
N ALA A 370 7.87 26.62 56.18
CA ALA A 370 6.50 26.55 55.67
C ALA A 370 6.32 25.67 54.42
N VAL A 371 7.39 25.41 53.65
CA VAL A 371 7.30 24.59 52.42
C VAL A 371 8.50 23.66 52.30
N PRO A 372 8.42 22.40 52.79
CA PRO A 372 9.43 21.41 52.47
C PRO A 372 9.35 21.10 50.97
N LEU A 373 10.31 21.61 50.19
CA LEU A 373 10.49 21.16 48.81
C LEU A 373 11.15 19.77 48.87
N ILE A 374 10.33 18.72 48.88
CA ILE A 374 10.79 17.34 48.86
C ILE A 374 11.17 17.01 47.42
N ILE A 375 12.45 17.16 47.07
CA ILE A 375 12.98 16.46 45.90
C ILE A 375 13.17 15.01 46.33
N ALA A 376 12.32 14.11 45.83
CA ALA A 376 12.50 12.69 46.07
C ALA A 376 13.88 12.26 45.56
N SER A 377 14.53 11.32 46.26
CA SER A 377 15.81 10.77 45.83
C SER A 377 15.74 10.06 44.47
N THR A 378 14.53 9.80 43.99
CA THR A 378 14.16 9.28 42.68
C THR A 378 13.28 10.29 41.95
N GLY A 379 13.60 10.59 40.70
CA GLY A 379 12.70 11.36 39.83
C GLY A 379 11.46 10.55 39.53
N GLY A 380 10.35 11.24 39.26
CA GLY A 380 9.17 10.58 38.72
C GLY A 380 9.51 9.82 37.44
N THR A 381 8.61 8.92 37.04
CA THR A 381 8.80 8.09 35.85
C THR A 381 9.11 8.94 34.62
N GLU A 382 10.32 8.80 34.06
CA GLU A 382 10.74 9.46 32.82
C GLU A 382 10.38 8.57 31.62
N THR A 383 9.69 9.17 30.64
CA THR A 383 9.21 8.45 29.47
C THR A 383 10.27 8.48 28.38
N ARG A 384 10.72 7.31 27.94
CA ARG A 384 11.35 7.12 26.63
C ARG A 384 10.23 7.02 25.58
N PRO A 385 10.12 8.00 24.67
CA PRO A 385 9.00 8.03 23.73
C PRO A 385 9.02 6.87 22.72
N LYS A 386 7.82 6.47 22.30
CA LYS A 386 7.60 5.51 21.23
C LYS A 386 8.28 5.95 19.93
N ASN A 387 8.91 4.99 19.24
CA ASN A 387 9.68 5.28 18.04
C ASN A 387 9.75 4.11 17.07
N MET A 388 9.92 4.43 15.78
CA MET A 388 10.09 3.47 14.70
C MET A 388 11.57 3.35 14.32
N ALA A 389 12.03 2.11 14.15
CA ALA A 389 13.37 1.80 13.67
C ALA A 389 13.52 2.14 12.17
N ILE A 390 14.53 2.95 11.83
CA ILE A 390 14.85 3.31 10.43
C ILE A 390 16.37 3.28 10.20
N ASN A 391 16.76 3.34 8.93
CA ASN A 391 18.15 3.57 8.54
C ASN A 391 18.26 4.99 8.00
N TYR A 392 19.27 5.74 8.45
CA TYR A 392 19.56 7.06 7.91
C TYR A 392 20.57 6.94 6.78
N TYR A 393 20.27 7.59 5.67
CA TYR A 393 21.17 7.69 4.53
C TYR A 393 21.33 9.16 4.17
N ILE A 394 22.54 9.53 3.79
CA ILE A 394 22.86 10.86 3.28
C ILE A 394 23.22 10.74 1.80
N ARG A 395 22.67 11.63 0.97
CA ARG A 395 23.04 11.72 -0.43
C ARG A 395 24.44 12.35 -0.52
N ILE A 396 25.37 11.64 -1.14
CA ILE A 396 26.77 12.07 -1.27
C ILE A 396 27.15 12.48 -2.71
N ASN A 397 26.28 12.26 -3.71
CA ASN A 397 26.41 12.73 -5.10
C ASN A 397 25.02 13.02 -5.69
#